data_AF-A0A9E5BXJ2-F1
#
_entry.id   AF-A0A9E5BXJ2-F1
#
_cell.length_a   1.000
_cell.length_b   1.000
_cell.length_c   1.000
_cell.angle_alpha   90.00
_cell.angle_beta   90.00
_cell.angle_gamma   90.00
#
_symmetry.space_group_name_H-M   'P 1'
#
loop_
_entity.id
_entity.type
_entity.pdbx_description
1 polymer ?
#
loop_
_entity_poly.entity_id
_entity_poly.type
_entity_poly.pdbx_seq_one_letter_code
_entity_poly.pdbx_strand_id
1 'polypeptide(L)'
;IRRGDEEVVVWGDGSPTREFLYASDAAEGIVLGAELYNGKEPVNLGSGEEISIKDLVETIAELTGFRGKLTWDSSKPNGQPRRSLDTSRATELFGFTAQTKLAQGLRETVEWYRNEIVPTEAGQ
;
A
#
# COMPACT_ATOMS: atom_id res chain seq x y z
N ILE A 1 18.41 -4.49 4.86
CA ILE A 1 19.28 -5.65 4.53
C ILE A 1 20.53 -5.22 3.79
N ARG A 2 20.45 -4.75 2.54
CA ARG A 2 21.66 -4.38 1.76
C ARG A 2 22.50 -3.25 2.37
N ARG A 3 21.86 -2.25 3.00
CA ARG A 3 22.56 -1.19 3.76
C ARG A 3 23.17 -1.65 5.10
N GLY A 4 22.88 -2.87 5.53
CA GLY A 4 23.32 -3.39 6.83
C GLY A 4 22.60 -2.79 8.04
N ASP A 5 21.55 -1.98 7.84
CA ASP A 5 20.80 -1.39 8.97
C ASP A 5 20.27 -2.50 9.90
N GLU A 6 20.54 -2.34 11.19
CA GLU A 6 20.08 -3.24 12.25
C GLU A 6 18.73 -2.81 12.83
N GLU A 7 18.26 -1.60 12.47
CA GLU A 7 17.03 -1.00 12.98
C GLU A 7 16.31 -0.20 11.90
N VAL A 8 14.98 -0.25 11.92
CA VAL A 8 14.10 0.69 11.22
C VAL A 8 13.24 1.39 12.27
N VAL A 9 13.32 2.72 12.29
CA VAL A 9 12.47 3.55 13.15
C VAL A 9 11.18 3.88 12.42
N VAL A 10 10.05 3.52 13.01
CA VAL A 10 8.70 3.78 12.51
C VAL A 10 8.06 4.84 13.39
N TRP A 11 7.45 5.85 12.79
CA TRP A 11 6.84 6.94 13.54
C TRP A 11 5.46 6.56 14.06
N GLY A 12 5.18 6.97 15.31
CA GLY A 12 3.94 6.66 16.00
C GLY A 12 3.98 5.31 16.72
N ASP A 13 2.80 4.80 17.09
CA ASP A 13 2.61 3.51 17.77
C ASP A 13 2.08 2.41 16.83
N GLY A 14 1.83 2.73 15.56
CA GLY A 14 1.35 1.79 14.55
C GLY A 14 -0.14 1.47 14.61
N SER A 15 -0.89 2.03 15.57
CA SER A 15 -2.34 1.85 15.70
C SER A 15 -3.20 2.41 14.56
N PRO A 16 -2.80 3.46 13.81
CA PRO A 16 -3.62 3.95 12.72
C PRO A 16 -3.85 2.93 11.62
N THR A 17 -5.05 2.92 11.03
CA THR A 17 -5.38 2.06 9.88
C THR A 17 -5.37 2.84 8.58
N ARG A 18 -4.96 2.16 7.51
CA ARG A 18 -4.95 2.69 6.15
C ARG A 18 -5.53 1.66 5.18
N GLU A 19 -6.15 2.17 4.15
CA GLU A 19 -6.51 1.44 2.95
C GLU A 19 -5.48 1.75 1.85
N PHE A 20 -5.07 0.72 1.11
CA PHE A 20 -4.16 0.83 -0.01
C PHE A 20 -4.81 0.25 -1.26
N LEU A 21 -4.61 0.93 -2.39
CA LEU A 21 -5.05 0.49 -3.71
C LEU A 21 -3.81 0.18 -4.56
N TYR A 22 -3.79 -0.98 -5.20
CA TYR A 22 -2.68 -1.35 -6.07
C TYR A 22 -2.65 -0.46 -7.32
N ALA A 23 -1.45 -0.15 -7.82
CA ALA A 23 -1.30 0.84 -8.89
C ALA A 23 -2.00 0.42 -10.19
N SER A 24 -1.98 -0.87 -10.55
CA SER A 24 -2.68 -1.39 -11.72
C SER A 24 -4.20 -1.28 -11.58
N ASP A 25 -4.76 -1.62 -10.41
CA ASP A 25 -6.18 -1.47 -10.12
C ASP A 25 -6.58 0.02 -10.14
N ALA A 26 -5.74 0.91 -9.61
CA ALA A 26 -5.98 2.35 -9.69
C ALA A 26 -6.03 2.84 -11.15
N ALA A 27 -5.12 2.36 -12.00
CA ALA A 27 -5.11 2.71 -13.42
C ALA A 27 -6.38 2.22 -14.13
N GLU A 28 -6.79 0.98 -13.88
CA GLU A 28 -8.04 0.43 -14.42
C GLU A 28 -9.26 1.25 -13.97
N GLY A 29 -9.36 1.57 -12.67
CA GLY A 29 -10.46 2.38 -12.15
C GLY A 29 -10.50 3.80 -12.72
N ILE A 30 -9.33 4.40 -13.00
CA ILE A 30 -9.24 5.71 -13.67
C ILE A 30 -9.74 5.62 -15.12
N VAL A 31 -9.34 4.58 -15.86
CA VAL A 31 -9.78 4.38 -17.25
C VAL A 31 -11.28 4.13 -17.31
N LEU A 32 -11.81 3.22 -16.48
CA LEU A 32 -13.25 2.95 -16.39
C LEU A 32 -14.05 4.21 -16.03
N GLY A 33 -13.57 4.98 -15.05
CA GLY A 33 -14.18 6.25 -14.68
C GLY A 33 -14.19 7.25 -15.83
N ALA A 34 -13.08 7.39 -16.55
CA ALA A 34 -12.98 8.30 -17.69
C ALA A 34 -13.86 7.90 -18.87
N GLU A 35 -14.07 6.60 -19.11
CA GLU A 35 -14.88 6.09 -20.21
C GLU A 35 -16.39 6.10 -19.90
N LEU A 36 -16.76 5.79 -18.66
CA LEU A 36 -18.15 5.46 -18.30
C LEU A 36 -18.83 6.51 -17.40
N TYR A 37 -18.07 7.31 -16.64
CA TYR A 37 -18.64 8.28 -15.70
C TYR A 37 -18.69 9.70 -16.25
N ASN A 38 -19.90 10.24 -16.42
CA ASN A 38 -20.14 11.60 -16.93
C ASN A 38 -20.72 12.56 -15.87
N GLY A 39 -20.68 12.19 -14.59
CA GLY A 39 -21.19 13.03 -13.51
C GLY A 39 -20.17 14.06 -13.03
N LYS A 40 -20.65 15.04 -12.25
CA LYS A 40 -19.83 16.15 -11.72
C LYS A 40 -19.22 15.88 -10.35
N GLU A 41 -19.69 14.84 -9.67
CA GLU A 41 -19.36 14.59 -8.26
C GLU A 41 -18.13 13.67 -8.18
N PRO A 42 -17.18 13.90 -7.26
CA PRO A 42 -15.99 13.05 -7.14
C PRO A 42 -16.37 11.60 -6.80
N VAL A 43 -15.64 10.62 -7.35
CA VAL A 43 -15.82 9.20 -7.07
C VAL A 43 -14.53 8.63 -6.48
N ASN A 44 -14.63 7.92 -5.35
CA ASN A 44 -13.48 7.30 -4.70
C ASN A 44 -13.15 5.96 -5.36
N LEU A 45 -11.86 5.72 -5.60
CA LEU A 45 -11.32 4.42 -5.95
C LEU A 45 -10.55 3.89 -4.74
N GLY A 46 -10.85 2.66 -4.34
CA GLY A 46 -10.28 2.04 -3.15
C GLY A 46 -10.41 0.53 -3.20
N SER A 47 -9.65 -0.17 -2.35
CA SER A 47 -9.67 -1.63 -2.24
C SER A 47 -10.76 -2.15 -1.30
N GLY A 48 -11.28 -1.30 -0.41
CA GLY A 48 -12.21 -1.70 0.64
C GLY A 48 -11.57 -2.53 1.76
N GLU A 49 -10.24 -2.68 1.76
CA GLU A 49 -9.48 -3.43 2.76
C GLU A 49 -8.60 -2.51 3.60
N GLU A 50 -8.73 -2.59 4.92
CA GLU A 50 -7.91 -1.83 5.87
C GLU A 50 -6.83 -2.69 6.52
N ILE A 51 -5.69 -2.07 6.81
CA ILE A 51 -4.60 -2.65 7.60
C ILE A 51 -4.07 -1.63 8.60
N SER A 52 -3.62 -2.07 9.78
CA SER A 52 -2.90 -1.20 10.69
C SER A 52 -1.50 -0.88 10.14
N ILE A 53 -0.93 0.27 10.48
CA ILE A 53 0.47 0.57 10.11
C ILE A 53 1.43 -0.46 10.69
N LYS A 54 1.13 -0.99 11.89
CA LYS A 54 1.91 -2.06 12.52
C LYS A 54 1.95 -3.32 11.65
N ASP A 55 0.78 -3.86 11.30
CA ASP A 55 0.70 -5.09 10.51
C ASP A 55 1.30 -4.90 9.11
N LEU A 56 1.14 -3.71 8.52
CA LEU A 56 1.75 -3.37 7.23
C LEU A 56 3.27 -3.43 7.31
N VAL A 57 3.88 -2.78 8.30
CA VAL A 57 5.34 -2.76 8.46
C VAL A 57 5.87 -4.16 8.73
N GLU A 58 5.20 -4.95 9.57
CA GLU A 58 5.57 -6.33 9.86
C GLU A 58 5.51 -7.20 8.59
N THR A 59 4.46 -7.06 7.78
CA THR A 59 4.33 -7.74 6.49
C THR A 59 5.44 -7.35 5.52
N ILE A 60 5.77 -6.05 5.41
CA ILE A 60 6.86 -5.58 4.56
C ILE A 60 8.21 -6.12 5.07
N ALA A 61 8.44 -6.14 6.38
CA ALA A 61 9.66 -6.70 6.98
C ALA A 61 9.81 -8.19 6.64
N GLU A 62 8.72 -8.96 6.71
CA GLU A 62 8.69 -10.37 6.31
C GLU A 62 9.03 -10.55 4.82
N LEU A 63 8.28 -9.88 3.93
CA LEU A 63 8.45 -9.99 2.47
C LEU A 63 9.84 -9.55 2.01
N THR A 64 10.38 -8.50 2.63
CA THR A 64 11.73 -8.02 2.33
C THR A 64 12.82 -8.92 2.91
N GLY A 65 12.51 -9.78 3.89
CA GLY A 65 13.46 -10.62 4.60
C GLY A 65 14.21 -9.88 5.71
N PHE A 66 13.72 -8.72 6.15
CA PHE A 66 14.36 -7.92 7.18
C PHE A 66 14.34 -8.68 8.52
N ARG A 67 15.45 -8.63 9.25
CA ARG A 67 15.65 -9.32 10.54
C ARG A 67 16.14 -8.38 11.64
N GLY A 68 16.31 -7.09 11.32
CA GLY A 68 16.63 -6.07 12.31
C GLY A 68 15.43 -5.70 13.16
N LYS A 69 15.64 -4.77 14.08
CA LYS A 69 14.63 -4.28 15.01
C LYS A 69 13.69 -3.28 14.34
N LEU A 70 12.39 -3.40 14.61
CA LEU A 70 11.40 -2.37 14.32
C LEU A 70 11.19 -1.54 15.59
N THR A 71 11.59 -0.27 15.58
CA THR A 71 11.46 0.63 16.73
C THR A 71 10.38 1.67 16.48
N TRP A 72 9.39 1.71 17.37
CA TRP A 72 8.27 2.63 17.28
C TRP A 72 8.58 3.91 18.07
N ASP A 73 8.62 5.04 17.38
CA ASP A 73 8.86 6.37 17.96
C ASP A 73 7.52 7.07 18.21
N SER A 74 6.95 6.82 19.39
CA SER A 74 5.71 7.45 19.85
C SER A 74 5.86 8.93 20.22
N SER A 75 7.07 9.51 20.16
CA SER A 75 7.23 10.97 20.22
C SER A 75 6.74 11.66 18.94
N LYS A 76 6.57 10.90 17.85
CA LYS A 76 6.01 11.37 16.58
C LYS A 76 4.50 11.13 16.52
N PRO A 77 3.74 12.02 15.86
CA PRO A 77 2.29 11.89 15.78
C PRO A 77 1.86 10.68 14.92
N ASN A 78 0.83 9.97 15.38
CA ASN A 78 0.16 8.90 14.65
C ASN A 78 -0.58 9.38 13.38
N GLY A 79 -0.87 10.68 13.29
CA GLY A 79 -1.76 11.22 12.26
C GLY A 79 -3.21 10.79 12.46
N GLN A 80 -3.98 10.69 11.38
CA GLN A 80 -5.40 10.34 11.44
C GLN A 80 -5.58 8.87 11.86
N PRO A 81 -6.48 8.54 12.81
CA PRO A 81 -6.65 7.17 13.30
C PRO A 81 -7.08 6.18 12.21
N ARG A 82 -7.94 6.61 11.29
CA ARG A 82 -8.51 5.76 10.23
C ARG A 82 -8.50 6.50 8.89
N ARG A 83 -8.09 5.83 7.82
CA ARG A 83 -8.28 6.29 6.43
C ARG A 83 -8.72 5.13 5.56
N SER A 84 -10.01 5.08 5.29
CA SER A 84 -10.65 4.16 4.36
C SER A 84 -11.79 4.88 3.65
N LEU A 85 -12.03 4.48 2.42
CA LEU A 85 -12.94 5.13 1.49
C LEU A 85 -14.24 4.34 1.38
N ASP A 86 -15.35 5.04 1.25
CA ASP A 86 -16.55 4.46 0.68
C ASP A 86 -16.42 4.47 -0.85
N THR A 87 -16.40 3.27 -1.44
CA THR A 87 -16.23 3.02 -2.87
C THR A 87 -17.53 2.61 -3.57
N SER A 88 -18.67 2.64 -2.87
CA SER A 88 -19.99 2.26 -3.41
C SER A 88 -20.28 2.90 -4.76
N ARG A 89 -20.00 4.19 -4.90
CA ARG A 89 -20.20 4.94 -6.15
C ARG A 89 -19.39 4.41 -7.33
N ALA A 90 -18.15 3.94 -7.12
CA ALA A 90 -17.34 3.41 -8.21
C ALA A 90 -17.92 2.08 -8.73
N THR A 91 -18.32 1.21 -7.79
CA THR A 91 -18.99 -0.06 -8.07
C THR A 91 -20.33 0.17 -8.78
N GLU A 92 -21.16 1.08 -8.28
CA GLU A 92 -22.51 1.32 -8.81
C GLU A 92 -22.50 2.03 -10.17
N LEU A 93 -21.61 3.01 -10.37
CA LEU A 93 -21.66 3.89 -11.54
C LEU A 93 -20.89 3.33 -12.74
N PHE A 94 -19.81 2.59 -12.50
CA PHE A 94 -18.96 2.07 -13.58
C PHE A 94 -18.33 0.71 -13.27
N GLY A 95 -18.85 -0.01 -12.27
CA GLY A 95 -18.50 -1.41 -12.03
C GLY A 95 -17.10 -1.64 -11.48
N PHE A 96 -16.37 -0.60 -11.05
CA PHE A 96 -15.01 -0.77 -10.56
C PHE A 96 -14.98 -1.43 -9.19
N THR A 97 -14.20 -2.50 -9.09
CA THR A 97 -13.81 -3.13 -7.81
C THR A 97 -12.35 -3.54 -7.89
N ALA A 98 -11.55 -3.21 -6.87
CA ALA A 98 -10.16 -3.64 -6.82
C ALA A 98 -10.08 -5.17 -6.76
N GLN A 99 -9.19 -5.75 -7.57
CA GLN A 99 -9.01 -7.21 -7.66
C GLN A 99 -7.78 -7.66 -6.88
N THR A 100 -6.78 -6.79 -6.73
CA THR A 100 -5.50 -7.12 -6.14
C THR A 100 -5.56 -7.01 -4.62
N LYS A 101 -5.40 -8.15 -3.94
CA LYS A 101 -5.27 -8.19 -2.47
C LYS A 101 -3.98 -7.52 -2.02
N LEU A 102 -4.00 -6.87 -0.85
CA LEU A 102 -2.85 -6.15 -0.31
C LEU A 102 -1.57 -7.01 -0.26
N ALA A 103 -1.67 -8.26 0.22
CA ALA A 103 -0.53 -9.16 0.33
C ALA A 103 0.10 -9.50 -1.04
N GLN A 104 -0.73 -9.61 -2.09
CA GLN A 104 -0.26 -9.82 -3.46
C GLN A 104 0.45 -8.56 -3.97
N GLY A 105 -0.21 -7.39 -3.88
CA GLY A 105 0.36 -6.12 -4.34
C GLY A 105 1.68 -5.78 -3.63
N LEU A 106 1.80 -6.06 -2.33
CA LEU A 106 3.06 -5.87 -1.59
C LEU A 106 4.16 -6.80 -2.09
N ARG A 107 3.87 -8.08 -2.37
CA ARG A 107 4.84 -9.03 -2.90
C ARG A 107 5.37 -8.58 -4.26
N GLU A 108 4.46 -8.28 -5.19
CA GLU A 108 4.81 -7.80 -6.52
C GLU A 108 5.62 -6.51 -6.46
N THR A 109 5.24 -5.57 -5.58
CA THR A 109 5.97 -4.30 -5.38
C THR A 109 7.38 -4.54 -4.84
N VAL A 110 7.56 -5.44 -3.86
CA VAL A 110 8.87 -5.79 -3.30
C VAL A 110 9.75 -6.47 -4.35
N GLU A 111 9.19 -7.37 -5.15
CA GLU A 111 9.90 -8.04 -6.25
C GLU A 111 10.33 -7.05 -7.32
N TRP A 112 9.42 -6.19 -7.79
CA TRP A 112 9.72 -5.11 -8.72
C TRP A 112 10.85 -4.21 -8.19
N TYR A 113 10.75 -3.74 -6.94
CA TYR A 113 11.75 -2.88 -6.34
C TYR A 113 13.14 -3.55 -6.27
N ARG A 114 13.18 -4.87 -5.99
CA ARG A 114 14.44 -5.62 -5.94
C ARG A 114 15.12 -5.74 -7.30
N ASN A 115 14.35 -5.83 -8.38
CA ASN A 115 14.84 -6.04 -9.74
C ASN A 115 15.22 -4.73 -10.44
N GLU A 116 14.40 -3.68 -10.29
CA GLU A 116 14.50 -2.47 -11.11
C GLU A 116 15.27 -1.33 -10.44
N ILE A 117 15.12 -1.16 -9.12
CA ILE A 117 15.66 -0.01 -8.39
C ILE A 117 17.02 -0.33 -7.78
N VAL A 118 17.30 -1.61 -7.53
CA VAL A 118 18.59 -2.03 -7.00
C VAL A 118 19.26 -2.94 -8.04
N PRO A 119 20.36 -2.49 -8.67
CA PRO A 119 21.08 -3.32 -9.63
C PRO A 119 21.36 -4.69 -9.03
N THR A 120 21.00 -5.75 -9.73
CA THR A 120 21.60 -7.06 -9.48
C THR A 120 23.09 -6.85 -9.69
N GLU A 121 23.94 -7.15 -8.71
CA GLU A 121 25.36 -7.26 -8.99
C GLU A 121 25.48 -8.30 -10.11
N ALA A 122 25.78 -7.83 -11.32
CA ALA A 122 26.07 -8.70 -12.44
C ALA A 122 27.20 -9.60 -11.97
N GLY A 123 26.92 -10.90 -11.94
CA GLY A 123 27.86 -11.91 -11.49
C GLY A 123 29.22 -11.77 -12.18
N GLN A 124 30.25 -12.15 -11.43
CA GLN A 124 31.60 -12.43 -11.90
C GLN A 124 31.62 -13.30 -13.16
#